data_AF-A0A0F9F1P9-F1
#
_entry.id   AF-A0A0F9F1P9-F1
#
_cell.length_a   1.000
_cell.length_b   1.000
_cell.length_c   1.000
_cell.angle_alpha   90.00
_cell.angle_beta   90.00
_cell.angle_gamma   90.00
#
_symmetry.space_group_name_H-M   'P 1'
#
loop_
_entity.id
_entity.type
_entity.pdbx_description
1 polymer ?
#
loop_
_entity_poly.entity_id
_entity_poly.type
_entity_poly.pdbx_seq_one_letter_code
_entity_poly.pdbx_strand_id
1 'polypeptide(L)'
;MAVTLVARHSPVTGTDTTSPTHVSPERSDLSAGEPVPREGGSKPRILLIVNPMATTVSHRLKNLVVYALRGRYHVDAVETESRNHATALTRDAATDSYDLVVAFGGDGTVNEAANGLVSSSTPLAILPGGSTNVVCRLLGIPTDVVDATERLISFGDRLPTRSIDLGRVGDRYFVSSSGVGLDAEITRWVDERPPLKARGGPLTYAYGALTALRREYAGKPARIAVEAGGQHVEGVTAVIQNSDPFTYFGSRPVRVCEDVAIDSGTLSMTVFRRASQRD
;
A
#
# COMPACT_ATOMS: atom_id res chain seq x y z
N MET A 1 -11.06 -8.36 2.91
CA MET A 1 -10.47 -8.30 4.26
C MET A 1 -10.35 -6.83 4.60
N ALA A 2 -10.72 -6.42 5.81
CA ALA A 2 -10.53 -5.05 6.27
C ALA A 2 -9.25 -4.98 7.11
N VAL A 3 -8.59 -3.83 7.12
CA VAL A 3 -7.38 -3.61 7.94
C VAL A 3 -7.59 -2.44 8.88
N THR A 4 -7.10 -2.61 10.11
CA THR A 4 -6.95 -1.51 11.07
C THR A 4 -5.50 -1.03 10.98
N LEU A 5 -5.30 0.28 10.93
CA LEU A 5 -3.98 0.85 10.71
C LEU A 5 -3.33 1.13 12.06
N VAL A 6 -2.07 0.70 12.21
CA VAL A 6 -1.30 0.94 13.41
C VAL A 6 -0.06 1.75 13.02
N ALA A 7 -0.01 3.01 13.46
CA ALA A 7 1.21 3.80 13.38
C ALA A 7 2.11 3.47 14.58
N ARG A 8 3.18 2.69 14.34
CA ARG A 8 4.25 2.48 15.32
C ARG A 8 5.43 3.39 15.00
N HIS A 9 6.12 3.87 16.03
CA HIS A 9 7.46 4.44 15.87
C HIS A 9 8.45 3.28 15.91
N SER A 10 8.98 2.92 14.75
CA SER A 10 9.86 1.75 14.59
C SER A 10 11.28 2.16 14.22
N PRO A 11 12.31 1.61 14.88
CA PRO A 11 13.70 1.75 14.40
C PRO A 11 13.88 0.94 13.11
N VAL A 12 14.62 1.51 12.14
CA VAL A 12 14.99 0.84 10.88
C VAL A 12 16.17 -0.09 11.15
N THR A 13 16.02 -1.39 10.90
CA THR A 13 17.08 -2.39 11.01
C THR A 13 17.70 -2.65 9.63
N GLY A 14 19.04 -2.53 9.53
CA GLY A 14 19.80 -2.86 8.32
C GLY A 14 20.63 -4.12 8.53
N THR A 15 20.68 -5.01 7.53
CA THR A 15 21.56 -6.19 7.53
C THR A 15 22.57 -6.09 6.40
N ASP A 16 23.86 -6.11 6.75
CA ASP A 16 24.97 -6.35 5.81
C ASP A 16 25.19 -7.87 5.71
N THR A 17 25.39 -8.37 4.49
CA THR A 17 25.66 -9.78 4.22
C THR A 17 27.00 -10.20 4.84
N THR A 18 27.01 -10.72 6.07
CA THR A 18 27.94 -11.75 6.58
C THR A 18 27.47 -12.31 7.95
N SER A 19 26.86 -13.51 7.94
CA SER A 19 26.58 -14.45 9.06
C SER A 19 25.78 -13.98 10.30
N PRO A 20 24.74 -14.72 10.74
CA PRO A 20 23.74 -14.22 11.70
C PRO A 20 24.10 -14.50 13.16
N THR A 21 23.86 -13.51 14.03
CA THR A 21 23.70 -13.76 15.48
C THR A 21 22.21 -13.66 15.81
N HIS A 22 21.62 -14.80 16.15
CA HIS A 22 20.22 -14.95 16.55
C HIS A 22 19.96 -14.30 17.90
N VAL A 23 18.98 -13.39 17.96
CA VAL A 23 18.18 -13.14 19.16
C VAL A 23 16.72 -13.01 18.72
N SER A 24 15.95 -14.07 18.91
CA SER A 24 14.49 -14.07 18.70
C SER A 24 13.79 -13.50 19.93
N PRO A 25 12.97 -12.44 19.82
CA PRO A 25 11.99 -12.14 20.85
C PRO A 25 10.76 -13.04 20.67
N GLU A 26 10.19 -13.46 21.79
CA GLU A 26 9.02 -14.33 21.89
C GLU A 26 7.83 -13.79 21.09
N ARG A 27 7.17 -14.71 20.38
CA ARG A 27 5.91 -14.49 19.66
C ARG A 27 4.79 -14.29 20.69
N SER A 28 4.26 -13.08 20.80
CA SER A 28 2.94 -12.87 21.41
C SER A 28 1.89 -12.99 20.32
N ASP A 29 1.11 -14.07 20.36
CA ASP A 29 -0.05 -14.28 19.51
C ASP A 29 -1.10 -13.18 19.82
N LEU A 30 -1.10 -12.10 19.04
CA LEU A 30 -2.09 -11.04 19.13
C LEU A 30 -3.36 -11.50 18.41
N SER A 31 -4.30 -12.01 19.20
CA SER A 31 -5.63 -12.44 18.78
C SER A 31 -6.34 -11.35 18.00
N ALA A 32 -6.97 -11.71 16.87
CA ALA A 32 -7.96 -10.89 16.20
C ALA A 32 -9.01 -10.43 17.23
N GLY A 33 -9.13 -9.12 17.43
CA GLY A 33 -10.17 -8.57 18.32
C GLY A 33 -11.54 -9.01 17.81
N GLU A 34 -12.33 -9.65 18.67
CA GLU A 34 -13.70 -10.04 18.31
C GLU A 34 -14.53 -8.78 18.02
N PRO A 35 -15.31 -8.77 16.92
CA PRO A 35 -16.19 -7.65 16.62
C PRO A 35 -17.29 -7.56 17.69
N VAL A 36 -17.47 -6.36 18.25
CA VAL A 36 -18.57 -6.06 19.18
C VAL A 36 -19.90 -6.21 18.41
N PRO A 37 -20.81 -7.11 18.81
CA PRO A 37 -22.10 -7.28 18.16
C PRO A 37 -22.92 -6.00 18.25
N ARG A 38 -23.62 -5.65 17.17
CA ARG A 38 -24.55 -4.52 17.17
C ARG A 38 -25.92 -4.94 17.62
N GLU A 39 -26.46 -4.20 18.59
CA GLU A 39 -27.89 -4.21 18.86
C GLU A 39 -28.62 -3.39 17.79
N GLY A 40 -29.48 -4.05 17.01
CA GLY A 40 -30.37 -3.41 16.03
C GLY A 40 -30.01 -3.72 14.56
N GLY A 41 -30.96 -4.28 13.82
CA GLY A 41 -30.83 -4.78 12.44
C GLY A 41 -30.59 -3.74 11.34
N SER A 42 -29.85 -2.65 11.61
CA SER A 42 -29.45 -1.68 10.58
C SER A 42 -28.17 -2.10 9.88
N LYS A 43 -28.16 -2.03 8.54
CA LYS A 43 -26.97 -2.32 7.71
C LYS A 43 -25.78 -1.44 8.13
N PRO A 44 -24.54 -1.97 8.20
CA PRO A 44 -23.36 -1.15 8.44
C PRO A 44 -23.22 -0.06 7.37
N ARG A 45 -22.87 1.16 7.79
CA ARG A 45 -22.60 2.32 6.96
C ARG A 45 -21.16 2.28 6.49
N ILE A 46 -20.99 2.32 5.18
CA ILE A 46 -19.68 2.30 4.55
C ILE A 46 -19.50 3.51 3.62
N LEU A 47 -18.30 4.09 3.64
CA LEU A 47 -17.89 5.06 2.65
C LEU A 47 -17.06 4.35 1.57
N LEU A 48 -17.57 4.28 0.35
CA LEU A 48 -16.84 3.81 -0.82
C LEU A 48 -16.18 4.99 -1.54
N ILE A 49 -14.86 5.08 -1.42
CA ILE A 49 -14.05 6.04 -2.17
C ILE A 49 -13.59 5.40 -3.46
N VAL A 50 -13.88 6.05 -4.59
CA VAL A 50 -13.59 5.53 -5.93
C VAL A 50 -12.60 6.45 -6.63
N ASN A 51 -11.50 5.90 -7.12
CA ASN A 51 -10.62 6.64 -8.03
C ASN A 51 -11.03 6.37 -9.48
N PRO A 52 -11.74 7.29 -10.16
CA PRO A 52 -12.18 7.09 -11.54
C PRO A 52 -11.01 7.02 -12.54
N MET A 53 -9.82 7.48 -12.14
CA MET A 53 -8.60 7.47 -12.95
C MET A 53 -7.75 6.21 -12.75
N ALA A 54 -8.17 5.28 -11.88
CA ALA A 54 -7.46 4.04 -11.67
C ALA A 54 -7.64 3.08 -12.86
N THR A 55 -6.58 2.33 -13.20
CA THR A 55 -6.43 1.56 -14.44
C THR A 55 -7.64 0.73 -14.85
N THR A 56 -8.24 -0.01 -13.92
CA THR A 56 -9.34 -0.93 -14.22
C THR A 56 -10.71 -0.37 -13.85
N VAL A 57 -10.77 0.82 -13.23
CA VAL A 57 -12.02 1.44 -12.81
C VAL A 57 -12.75 2.00 -14.03
N SER A 58 -14.05 1.70 -14.12
CA SER A 58 -14.94 2.30 -15.11
C SER A 58 -16.27 2.65 -14.44
N HIS A 59 -17.03 3.54 -15.06
CA HIS A 59 -18.36 3.91 -14.57
C HIS A 59 -19.28 2.67 -14.39
N ARG A 60 -19.17 1.70 -15.30
CA ARG A 60 -19.92 0.43 -15.23
C ARG A 60 -19.49 -0.41 -14.02
N LEU A 61 -18.19 -0.58 -13.82
CA LEU A 61 -17.67 -1.37 -12.69
C LEU A 61 -17.98 -0.69 -11.35
N LYS A 62 -17.84 0.63 -11.26
CA LYS A 62 -18.27 1.42 -10.09
C LYS A 62 -19.73 1.13 -9.76
N ASN A 63 -20.63 1.27 -10.72
CA ASN A 63 -22.06 1.05 -10.49
C ASN A 63 -22.38 -0.39 -10.07
N LEU A 64 -21.69 -1.37 -10.65
CA LEU A 64 -21.81 -2.77 -10.25
C LEU A 64 -21.39 -2.98 -8.79
N VAL A 65 -20.22 -2.44 -8.40
CA VAL A 65 -19.71 -2.52 -7.02
C VAL A 65 -20.67 -1.83 -6.05
N VAL A 66 -21.11 -0.61 -6.36
CA VAL A 66 -22.08 0.13 -5.52
C VAL A 66 -23.38 -0.67 -5.37
N TYR A 67 -23.91 -1.21 -6.46
CA TYR A 67 -25.14 -2.00 -6.43
C TYR A 67 -24.99 -3.27 -5.58
N ALA A 68 -23.89 -4.01 -5.77
CA ALA A 68 -23.60 -5.22 -5.00
C ALA A 68 -23.46 -4.92 -3.49
N LEU A 69 -22.69 -3.89 -3.14
CA LEU A 69 -22.48 -3.50 -1.74
C LEU A 69 -23.76 -3.02 -1.05
N ARG A 70 -24.67 -2.32 -1.76
CA ARG A 70 -25.98 -1.90 -1.24
C ARG A 70 -26.86 -3.07 -0.80
N GLY A 71 -26.61 -4.26 -1.33
CA GLY A 71 -27.24 -5.49 -0.87
C GLY A 71 -27.04 -5.71 0.63
N ARG A 72 -25.86 -5.38 1.17
CA ARG A 72 -25.46 -5.68 2.55
C ARG A 72 -25.19 -4.45 3.44
N TYR A 73 -24.83 -3.33 2.84
CA TYR A 73 -24.36 -2.13 3.52
C TYR A 73 -25.21 -0.91 3.14
N HIS A 74 -25.21 0.12 4.00
CA HIS A 74 -25.60 1.47 3.61
C HIS A 74 -24.37 2.14 2.97
N VAL A 75 -24.44 2.43 1.67
CA VAL A 75 -23.26 2.81 0.88
C VAL A 75 -23.35 4.26 0.46
N ASP A 76 -22.44 5.08 1.01
CA ASP A 76 -22.12 6.41 0.52
C ASP A 76 -20.93 6.26 -0.44
N ALA A 77 -21.09 6.64 -1.71
CA ALA A 77 -20.06 6.47 -2.73
C ALA A 77 -19.60 7.83 -3.25
N VAL A 78 -18.30 8.09 -3.18
CA VAL A 78 -17.68 9.36 -3.57
C VAL A 78 -16.52 9.11 -4.51
N GLU A 79 -16.47 9.86 -5.62
CA GLU A 79 -15.34 9.82 -6.55
C GLU A 79 -14.26 10.82 -6.12
N THR A 80 -13.00 10.40 -6.19
CA THR A 80 -11.88 11.33 -6.01
C THR A 80 -11.75 12.24 -7.21
N GLU A 81 -11.40 13.50 -6.96
CA GLU A 81 -11.33 14.55 -7.99
C GLU A 81 -9.90 14.99 -8.28
N SER A 82 -9.00 14.78 -7.32
CA SER A 82 -7.62 15.23 -7.38
C SER A 82 -6.71 14.35 -6.52
N ARG A 83 -5.40 14.52 -6.68
CA ARG A 83 -4.38 13.88 -5.83
C ARG A 83 -4.60 14.29 -4.38
N ASN A 84 -4.47 13.34 -3.45
CA ASN A 84 -4.75 13.49 -2.01
C ASN A 84 -6.23 13.70 -1.63
N HIS A 85 -7.18 13.69 -2.59
CA HIS A 85 -8.60 13.83 -2.24
C HIS A 85 -9.08 12.62 -1.41
N ALA A 86 -8.57 11.40 -1.67
CA ALA A 86 -8.94 10.25 -0.84
C ALA A 86 -8.46 10.42 0.61
N THR A 87 -7.32 11.08 0.86
CA THR A 87 -6.84 11.40 2.20
C THR A 87 -7.81 12.34 2.94
N ALA A 88 -8.33 13.36 2.25
CA ALA A 88 -9.30 14.28 2.84
C ALA A 88 -10.62 13.58 3.17
N LEU A 89 -11.20 12.86 2.20
CA LEU A 89 -12.45 12.11 2.36
C LEU A 89 -12.36 11.09 3.50
N THR A 90 -11.24 10.38 3.61
CA THR A 90 -11.06 9.39 4.69
C THR A 90 -10.83 10.03 6.06
N ARG A 91 -10.21 11.20 6.12
CA ARG A 91 -10.05 11.96 7.37
C ARG A 91 -11.41 12.44 7.89
N ASP A 92 -12.27 12.91 6.99
CA ASP A 92 -13.63 13.30 7.35
C ASP A 92 -14.42 12.05 7.81
N ALA A 93 -14.30 10.94 7.05
CA ALA A 93 -14.92 9.67 7.39
C ALA A 93 -14.43 9.04 8.71
N ALA A 94 -13.22 9.38 9.17
CA ALA A 94 -12.71 8.97 10.47
C ALA A 94 -13.42 9.67 11.63
N THR A 95 -14.00 10.85 11.38
CA THR A 95 -14.79 11.60 12.36
C THR A 95 -16.29 11.34 12.23
N ASP A 96 -16.74 10.98 11.03
CA ASP A 96 -18.10 10.53 10.78
C ASP A 96 -18.29 9.09 11.27
N SER A 97 -19.49 8.74 11.72
CA SER A 97 -19.81 7.39 12.23
C SER A 97 -19.93 6.34 11.12
N TYR A 98 -18.88 6.19 10.30
CA TYR A 98 -18.72 5.09 9.34
C TYR A 98 -18.10 3.87 10.02
N ASP A 99 -18.59 2.71 9.59
CA ASP A 99 -18.17 1.42 10.15
C ASP A 99 -17.02 0.82 9.36
N LEU A 100 -16.86 1.26 8.11
CA LEU A 100 -15.86 0.81 7.18
C LEU A 100 -15.66 1.87 6.10
N VAL A 101 -14.41 2.16 5.78
CA VAL A 101 -14.05 2.85 4.53
C VAL A 101 -13.61 1.80 3.52
N VAL A 102 -14.05 1.91 2.28
CA VAL A 102 -13.64 1.05 1.17
C VAL A 102 -12.92 1.91 0.13
N ALA A 103 -11.63 1.64 -0.09
CA ALA A 103 -10.86 2.27 -1.17
C ALA A 103 -10.93 1.41 -2.44
N PHE A 104 -11.60 1.91 -3.47
CA PHE A 104 -11.65 1.30 -4.80
C PHE A 104 -10.72 2.04 -5.77
N GLY A 105 -9.53 1.48 -5.98
CA GLY A 105 -8.48 2.11 -6.76
C GLY A 105 -7.17 1.32 -6.77
N GLY A 106 -6.08 1.95 -7.22
CA GLY A 106 -4.75 1.36 -7.15
C GLY A 106 -4.05 1.57 -5.80
N ASP A 107 -2.80 1.11 -5.69
CA ASP A 107 -1.99 1.22 -4.47
C ASP A 107 -1.86 2.67 -3.95
N GLY A 108 -1.83 3.65 -4.85
CA GLY A 108 -1.83 5.08 -4.48
C GLY A 108 -3.11 5.52 -3.77
N THR A 109 -4.28 5.09 -4.24
CA THR A 109 -5.57 5.39 -3.60
C THR A 109 -5.67 4.72 -2.23
N VAL A 110 -5.19 3.48 -2.12
CA VAL A 110 -5.09 2.78 -0.84
C VAL A 110 -4.18 3.53 0.13
N ASN A 111 -3.04 4.03 -0.35
CA ASN A 111 -2.10 4.78 0.47
C ASN A 111 -2.68 6.12 0.94
N GLU A 112 -3.40 6.84 0.07
CA GLU A 112 -4.11 8.08 0.45
C GLU A 112 -5.18 7.80 1.53
N ALA A 113 -6.01 6.78 1.32
CA ALA A 113 -7.01 6.36 2.30
C ALA A 113 -6.38 5.98 3.65
N ALA A 114 -5.25 5.26 3.62
CA ALA A 114 -4.54 4.89 4.84
C ALA A 114 -4.00 6.11 5.60
N ASN A 115 -3.53 7.14 4.89
CA ASN A 115 -3.06 8.38 5.52
C ASN A 115 -4.17 9.17 6.21
N GLY A 116 -5.41 9.12 5.72
CA GLY A 116 -6.53 9.78 6.38
C GLY A 116 -7.06 9.01 7.60
N LEU A 117 -6.89 7.69 7.63
CA LEU A 117 -7.40 6.82 8.69
C LEU A 117 -6.38 6.47 9.78
N VAL A 118 -5.10 6.83 9.64
CA VAL A 118 -4.01 6.41 10.54
C VAL A 118 -4.26 6.72 12.03
N SER A 119 -5.02 7.76 12.32
CA SER A 119 -5.36 8.18 13.70
C SER A 119 -6.78 7.77 14.11
N SER A 120 -7.41 6.85 13.37
CA SER A 120 -8.79 6.41 13.56
C SER A 120 -8.87 4.91 13.81
N SER A 121 -9.92 4.48 14.52
CA SER A 121 -10.30 3.07 14.62
C SER A 121 -11.10 2.57 13.42
N THR A 122 -11.52 3.46 12.51
CA THR A 122 -12.31 3.09 11.34
C THR A 122 -11.49 2.21 10.40
N PRO A 123 -11.92 0.96 10.13
CA PRO A 123 -11.15 0.04 9.32
C PRO A 123 -11.20 0.42 7.84
N LEU A 124 -10.17 0.01 7.10
CA LEU A 124 -10.03 0.18 5.66
C LEU A 124 -10.19 -1.17 4.95
N ALA A 125 -11.18 -1.30 4.06
CA ALA A 125 -11.24 -2.35 3.06
C ALA A 125 -10.71 -1.83 1.71
N ILE A 126 -10.24 -2.75 0.89
CA ILE A 126 -9.61 -2.44 -0.39
C ILE A 126 -10.31 -3.22 -1.49
N LEU A 127 -10.66 -2.53 -2.58
CA LEU A 127 -11.09 -3.12 -3.84
C LEU A 127 -10.09 -2.78 -4.95
N PRO A 128 -9.65 -3.77 -5.75
CA PRO A 128 -8.59 -3.59 -6.73
C PRO A 128 -9.07 -2.74 -7.91
N GLY A 129 -8.40 -1.62 -8.15
CA GLY A 129 -8.64 -0.72 -9.29
C GLY A 129 -7.38 -0.38 -10.09
N GLY A 130 -6.20 -0.77 -9.61
CA GLY A 130 -4.91 -0.47 -10.22
C GLY A 130 -4.34 -1.60 -11.07
N SER A 131 -3.16 -1.34 -11.66
CA SER A 131 -2.45 -2.31 -12.51
C SER A 131 -1.75 -3.42 -11.71
N THR A 132 -1.18 -3.08 -10.55
CA THR A 132 -0.36 -4.01 -9.74
C THR A 132 -1.14 -4.53 -8.53
N ASN A 133 -1.78 -3.63 -7.78
CA ASN A 133 -2.55 -3.93 -6.56
C ASN A 133 -1.68 -4.70 -5.55
N VAL A 134 -0.48 -4.20 -5.28
CA VAL A 134 0.49 -4.79 -4.34
C VAL A 134 -0.17 -5.05 -3.00
N VAL A 135 -0.88 -4.06 -2.45
CA VAL A 135 -1.52 -4.19 -1.12
C VAL A 135 -2.63 -5.25 -1.14
N CYS A 136 -3.40 -5.35 -2.22
CA CYS A 136 -4.41 -6.41 -2.35
C CYS A 136 -3.74 -7.80 -2.30
N ARG A 137 -2.71 -8.01 -3.12
CA ARG A 137 -2.01 -9.29 -3.22
C ARG A 137 -1.35 -9.69 -1.90
N LEU A 138 -0.72 -8.72 -1.24
CA LEU A 138 -0.09 -8.88 0.07
C LEU A 138 -1.10 -9.37 1.13
N LEU A 139 -2.29 -8.78 1.15
CA LEU A 139 -3.36 -9.12 2.07
C LEU A 139 -4.20 -10.32 1.60
N GLY A 140 -3.77 -11.00 0.52
CA GLY A 140 -4.47 -12.11 -0.08
C GLY A 140 -5.83 -11.76 -0.66
N ILE A 141 -6.15 -10.48 -0.88
CA ILE A 141 -7.39 -9.99 -1.49
C ILE A 141 -7.36 -10.34 -3.00
N PRO A 142 -8.46 -10.87 -3.57
CA PRO A 142 -8.53 -11.12 -5.01
C PRO A 142 -8.19 -9.86 -5.81
N THR A 143 -7.48 -10.04 -6.93
CA THR A 143 -7.11 -8.93 -7.81
C THR A 143 -8.19 -8.59 -8.83
N ASP A 144 -9.22 -9.43 -8.96
CA ASP A 144 -10.44 -9.10 -9.68
C ASP A 144 -11.42 -8.37 -8.75
N VAL A 145 -12.04 -7.30 -9.24
CA VAL A 145 -12.91 -6.45 -8.43
C VAL A 145 -14.22 -7.14 -8.05
N VAL A 146 -14.75 -8.01 -8.91
CA VAL A 146 -15.98 -8.76 -8.63
C VAL A 146 -15.70 -9.73 -7.50
N ASP A 147 -14.64 -10.54 -7.62
CA ASP A 147 -14.23 -11.48 -6.58
C ASP A 147 -13.92 -10.78 -5.24
N ALA A 148 -13.23 -9.63 -5.30
CA ALA A 148 -12.94 -8.84 -4.10
C ALA A 148 -14.20 -8.27 -3.45
N THR A 149 -15.18 -7.85 -4.25
CA THR A 149 -16.47 -7.34 -3.79
C THR A 149 -17.31 -8.44 -3.16
N GLU A 150 -17.40 -9.61 -3.81
CA GLU A 150 -18.08 -10.79 -3.26
C GLU A 150 -17.45 -11.22 -1.93
N ARG A 151 -16.12 -11.23 -1.85
CA ARG A 151 -15.41 -11.52 -0.60
C ARG A 151 -15.70 -10.49 0.49
N LEU A 152 -15.82 -9.21 0.15
CA LEU A 152 -16.19 -8.18 1.13
C LEU A 152 -17.62 -8.37 1.64
N ILE A 153 -18.55 -8.74 0.76
CA ILE A 153 -19.94 -9.00 1.13
C ILE A 153 -20.05 -10.26 2.00
N SER A 154 -19.26 -11.30 1.73
CA SER A 154 -19.33 -12.58 2.44
C SER A 154 -18.94 -12.50 3.93
N PHE A 155 -18.24 -11.45 4.35
CA PHE A 155 -17.95 -11.21 5.77
C PHE A 155 -19.17 -10.79 6.61
N GLY A 156 -20.24 -10.29 5.98
CA GLY A 156 -21.45 -9.84 6.67
C GLY A 156 -21.14 -8.82 7.78
N ASP A 157 -21.75 -9.00 8.96
CA ASP A 157 -21.56 -8.10 10.11
C ASP A 157 -20.25 -8.33 10.88
N ARG A 158 -19.53 -9.42 10.59
CA ARG A 158 -18.31 -9.77 11.34
C ARG A 158 -17.11 -8.91 10.95
N LEU A 159 -17.08 -8.38 9.72
CA LEU A 159 -16.01 -7.54 9.14
C LEU A 159 -14.62 -7.79 9.78
N PRO A 160 -13.99 -8.96 9.57
CA PRO A 160 -12.75 -9.29 10.24
C PRO A 160 -11.67 -8.28 9.86
N THR A 161 -11.06 -7.69 10.89
CA THR A 161 -9.97 -6.73 10.77
C THR A 161 -8.64 -7.38 11.12
N ARG A 162 -7.58 -6.97 10.41
CA ARG A 162 -6.19 -7.23 10.79
C ARG A 162 -5.46 -5.93 10.98
N SER A 163 -4.70 -5.81 12.07
CA SER A 163 -3.80 -4.68 12.25
C SER A 163 -2.60 -4.78 11.31
N ILE A 164 -2.29 -3.70 10.61
CA ILE A 164 -1.07 -3.56 9.81
C ILE A 164 -0.29 -2.34 10.25
N ASP A 165 1.04 -2.45 10.23
CA ASP A 165 1.92 -1.32 10.49
C ASP A 165 2.03 -0.43 9.23
N LEU A 166 2.39 0.83 9.44
CA LEU A 166 2.68 1.78 8.37
C LEU A 166 4.09 2.35 8.54
N GLY A 167 4.83 2.45 7.44
CA GLY A 167 6.05 3.22 7.40
C GLY A 167 5.74 4.73 7.32
N ARG A 168 6.68 5.59 7.74
CA ARG A 168 6.50 7.05 7.74
C ARG A 168 7.74 7.76 7.18
N VAL A 169 7.51 8.74 6.30
CA VAL A 169 8.52 9.67 5.76
C VAL A 169 8.02 11.10 5.98
N GLY A 170 8.71 11.87 6.82
CA GLY A 170 8.19 13.15 7.30
C GLY A 170 6.81 12.97 7.93
N ASP A 171 5.80 13.68 7.42
CA ASP A 171 4.42 13.60 7.91
C ASP A 171 3.54 12.61 7.13
N ARG A 172 4.12 11.90 6.15
CA ARG A 172 3.36 11.02 5.25
C ARG A 172 3.65 9.56 5.54
N TYR A 173 2.59 8.75 5.60
CA TYR A 173 2.67 7.32 5.78
C TYR A 173 2.70 6.57 4.45
N PHE A 174 3.35 5.40 4.44
CA PHE A 174 3.35 4.46 3.34
C PHE A 174 2.96 3.04 3.78
N VAL A 175 2.15 2.35 2.97
CA VAL A 175 1.66 1.00 3.29
C VAL A 175 2.68 -0.08 2.94
N SER A 176 3.29 -0.02 1.75
CA SER A 176 4.15 -1.10 1.24
C SER A 176 5.64 -0.76 1.25
N SER A 177 6.01 0.35 0.63
CA SER A 177 7.40 0.72 0.41
C SER A 177 7.56 2.22 0.14
N SER A 178 8.80 2.69 0.33
CA SER A 178 9.27 4.01 -0.04
C SER A 178 10.66 3.90 -0.65
N GLY A 179 11.04 4.84 -1.52
CA GLY A 179 12.33 4.80 -2.18
C GLY A 179 12.92 6.19 -2.40
N VAL A 180 14.24 6.24 -2.41
CA VAL A 180 15.05 7.43 -2.71
C VAL A 180 16.01 7.07 -3.84
N GLY A 181 16.25 8.00 -4.75
CA GLY A 181 17.14 7.78 -5.91
C GLY A 181 16.38 7.22 -7.10
N LEU A 182 16.89 6.14 -7.69
CA LEU A 182 16.36 5.60 -8.95
C LEU A 182 14.87 5.21 -8.85
N ASP A 183 14.43 4.63 -7.74
CA ASP A 183 13.03 4.27 -7.53
C ASP A 183 12.07 5.48 -7.57
N ALA A 184 12.48 6.58 -6.91
CA ALA A 184 11.72 7.83 -6.91
C ALA A 184 11.64 8.43 -8.31
N GLU A 185 12.74 8.38 -9.08
CA GLU A 185 12.78 8.89 -10.45
C GLU A 185 11.91 8.05 -11.40
N ILE A 186 11.93 6.72 -11.26
CA ILE A 186 11.04 5.83 -12.04
C ILE A 186 9.59 6.17 -11.74
N THR A 187 9.24 6.30 -10.46
CA THR A 187 7.88 6.61 -10.03
C THR A 187 7.44 7.97 -10.59
N ARG A 188 8.30 8.99 -10.51
CA ARG A 188 8.05 10.31 -11.12
C ARG A 188 7.83 10.22 -12.62
N TRP A 189 8.70 9.51 -13.33
CA TRP A 189 8.63 9.34 -14.78
C TRP A 189 7.32 8.67 -15.23
N VAL A 190 6.85 7.65 -14.48
CA VAL A 190 5.57 6.97 -14.74
C VAL A 190 4.38 7.87 -14.42
N ASP A 191 4.42 8.60 -13.30
CA ASP A 191 3.35 9.51 -12.87
C ASP A 191 3.14 10.68 -13.83
N GLU A 192 4.21 11.20 -14.43
CA GLU A 192 4.17 12.23 -15.48
C GLU A 192 3.54 11.74 -16.81
N ARG A 193 3.28 10.43 -16.94
CA ARG A 193 2.75 9.80 -18.16
C ARG A 193 1.47 8.99 -17.90
N PRO A 194 0.34 9.64 -17.52
CA PRO A 194 -0.93 8.98 -17.22
C PRO A 194 -1.40 7.93 -18.26
N PRO A 195 -1.37 8.17 -19.59
CA PRO A 195 -1.85 7.18 -20.55
C PRO A 195 -0.96 5.93 -20.61
N LEU A 196 0.35 6.06 -20.34
CA LEU A 196 1.26 4.92 -20.27
C LEU A 196 1.07 4.15 -18.96
N LYS A 197 0.93 4.85 -17.84
CA LYS A 197 0.63 4.26 -16.53
C LYS A 197 -0.67 3.44 -16.56
N ALA A 198 -1.70 3.97 -17.20
CA ALA A 198 -2.99 3.30 -17.34
C ALA A 198 -2.95 2.08 -18.27
N ARG A 199 -2.05 2.01 -19.25
CA ARG A 199 -2.08 0.97 -20.29
C ARG A 199 -0.96 -0.06 -20.23
N GLY A 200 0.20 0.26 -19.68
CA GLY A 200 1.39 -0.58 -19.87
C GLY A 200 1.86 -1.34 -18.63
N GLY A 201 1.12 -1.28 -17.52
CA GLY A 201 1.31 -2.18 -16.37
C GLY A 201 2.78 -2.30 -15.91
N PRO A 202 3.26 -3.52 -15.57
CA PRO A 202 4.65 -3.74 -15.14
C PRO A 202 5.70 -3.36 -16.18
N LEU A 203 5.38 -3.41 -17.48
CA LEU A 203 6.30 -3.08 -18.56
C LEU A 203 6.58 -1.56 -18.64
N THR A 204 5.60 -0.72 -18.29
CA THR A 204 5.81 0.73 -18.17
C THR A 204 6.79 1.07 -17.06
N TYR A 205 6.69 0.39 -15.91
CA TYR A 205 7.66 0.55 -14.82
C TYR A 205 9.05 0.06 -15.23
N ALA A 206 9.17 -1.08 -15.91
CA ALA A 206 10.45 -1.58 -16.42
C ALA A 206 11.09 -0.64 -17.47
N TYR A 207 10.27 -0.06 -18.35
CA TYR A 207 10.74 0.93 -19.33
C TYR A 207 11.13 2.26 -18.66
N GLY A 208 10.37 2.69 -17.66
CA GLY A 208 10.72 3.82 -16.80
C GLY A 208 12.07 3.58 -16.10
N ALA A 209 12.28 2.39 -15.55
CA ALA A 209 13.55 1.96 -14.96
C ALA A 209 14.72 2.07 -15.93
N LEU A 210 14.58 1.52 -17.15
CA LEU A 210 15.62 1.59 -18.15
C LEU A 210 15.92 3.05 -18.56
N THR A 211 14.90 3.89 -18.66
CA THR A 211 15.03 5.28 -19.08
C THR A 211 15.68 6.14 -17.99
N ALA A 212 15.25 6.00 -16.74
CA ALA A 212 15.81 6.69 -15.58
C ALA A 212 17.28 6.28 -15.37
N LEU A 213 17.57 4.97 -15.47
CA LEU A 213 18.92 4.43 -15.37
C LEU A 213 19.85 5.02 -16.45
N ARG A 214 19.38 5.07 -17.70
CA ARG A 214 20.16 5.62 -18.83
C ARG A 214 20.36 7.13 -18.78
N ARG A 215 19.36 7.89 -18.34
CA ARG A 215 19.41 9.37 -18.37
C ARG A 215 20.13 9.96 -17.17
N GLU A 216 19.87 9.46 -15.97
CA GLU A 216 20.34 10.12 -14.75
C GLU A 216 21.52 9.39 -14.11
N TYR A 217 21.54 8.06 -14.16
CA TYR A 217 22.53 7.25 -13.45
C TYR A 217 23.77 6.92 -14.28
N ALA A 218 23.71 7.02 -15.60
CA ALA A 218 24.89 6.81 -16.47
C ALA A 218 25.90 7.97 -16.43
N GLY A 219 25.47 9.18 -16.03
CA GLY A 219 26.31 10.39 -16.06
C GLY A 219 26.75 10.89 -14.68
N LYS A 220 25.79 11.20 -13.80
CA LYS A 220 26.03 11.78 -12.46
C LYS A 220 24.97 11.26 -11.48
N PRO A 221 25.13 10.01 -10.97
CA PRO A 221 24.14 9.47 -10.05
C PRO A 221 24.06 10.34 -8.79
N ALA A 222 22.85 10.55 -8.30
CA ALA A 222 22.63 11.14 -6.98
C ALA A 222 23.39 10.31 -5.93
N ARG A 223 24.07 10.98 -5.00
CA ARG A 223 24.68 10.33 -3.84
C ARG A 223 23.75 10.51 -2.66
N ILE A 224 23.45 9.42 -1.98
CA ILE A 224 22.69 9.42 -0.74
C ILE A 224 23.58 8.88 0.37
N ALA A 225 23.44 9.47 1.54
CA ALA A 225 23.97 8.95 2.79
C ALA A 225 22.78 8.53 3.64
N VAL A 226 22.85 7.32 4.17
CA VAL A 226 21.76 6.68 4.91
C VAL A 226 22.26 6.31 6.29
N GLU A 227 21.54 6.75 7.32
CA GLU A 227 21.81 6.39 8.70
C GLU A 227 20.66 5.57 9.27
N ALA A 228 20.94 4.35 9.71
CA ALA A 228 19.95 3.43 10.26
C ALA A 228 20.62 2.47 11.24
N GLY A 229 19.98 2.22 12.40
CA GLY A 229 20.50 1.27 13.40
C GLY A 229 21.93 1.57 13.89
N GLY A 230 22.36 2.84 13.88
CA GLY A 230 23.73 3.25 14.22
C GLY A 230 24.76 2.99 13.11
N GLN A 231 24.33 2.52 11.94
CA GLN A 231 25.18 2.34 10.76
C GLN A 231 25.03 3.54 9.82
N HIS A 232 26.13 3.86 9.13
CA HIS A 232 26.16 4.88 8.07
C HIS A 232 26.55 4.21 6.75
N VAL A 233 25.70 4.34 5.74
CA VAL A 233 25.90 3.73 4.42
C VAL A 233 25.71 4.76 3.33
N GLU A 234 26.72 4.91 2.48
CA GLU A 234 26.60 5.68 1.24
C GLU A 234 26.10 4.81 0.09
N GLY A 235 25.28 5.39 -0.79
CA GLY A 235 24.74 4.72 -1.95
C GLY A 235 24.22 5.68 -2.99
N VAL A 236 23.49 5.13 -3.96
CA VAL A 236 22.82 5.92 -5.01
C VAL A 236 21.30 5.79 -4.93
N THR A 237 20.80 4.64 -4.49
CA THR A 237 19.37 4.37 -4.31
C THR A 237 19.16 3.64 -2.99
N ALA A 238 18.13 4.02 -2.25
CA ALA A 238 17.67 3.29 -1.07
C ALA A 238 16.21 2.90 -1.26
N VAL A 239 15.88 1.66 -0.94
CA VAL A 239 14.51 1.13 -0.92
C VAL A 239 14.20 0.71 0.51
N ILE A 240 13.12 1.25 1.06
CA ILE A 240 12.61 0.95 2.39
C ILE A 240 11.30 0.19 2.20
N GLN A 241 11.15 -0.96 2.85
CA GLN A 241 9.97 -1.81 2.78
C GLN A 241 9.32 -2.00 4.14
N ASN A 242 8.01 -1.86 4.14
CA ASN A 242 7.12 -2.30 5.21
C ASN A 242 6.50 -3.67 4.88
N SER A 243 6.56 -4.12 3.63
CA SER A 243 6.00 -5.41 3.22
C SER A 243 6.90 -6.16 2.23
N ASP A 244 6.88 -7.50 2.29
CA ASP A 244 7.36 -8.39 1.22
C ASP A 244 6.17 -8.92 0.40
N PRO A 245 6.19 -8.84 -0.94
CA PRO A 245 7.27 -8.33 -1.80
C PRO A 245 7.28 -6.81 -1.95
N PHE A 246 8.37 -6.29 -2.53
CA PHE A 246 8.50 -4.87 -2.90
C PHE A 246 7.45 -4.50 -3.96
N THR A 247 7.33 -5.34 -4.99
CA THR A 247 6.33 -5.18 -6.05
C THR A 247 6.11 -6.50 -6.80
N TYR A 248 5.34 -6.47 -7.89
CA TYR A 248 5.12 -7.61 -8.77
C TYR A 248 5.44 -7.25 -10.22
N PHE A 249 6.15 -8.16 -10.91
CA PHE A 249 6.29 -8.16 -12.36
C PHE A 249 5.36 -9.23 -12.95
N GLY A 250 4.15 -8.82 -13.34
CA GLY A 250 3.07 -9.73 -13.70
C GLY A 250 2.58 -10.48 -12.47
N SER A 251 2.71 -11.80 -12.45
CA SER A 251 2.42 -12.64 -11.27
C SER A 251 3.65 -12.89 -10.39
N ARG A 252 4.86 -12.53 -10.85
CA ARG A 252 6.10 -12.83 -10.13
C ARG A 252 6.39 -11.77 -9.06
N PRO A 253 6.59 -12.14 -7.80
CA PRO A 253 7.01 -11.20 -6.76
C PRO A 253 8.45 -10.74 -7.03
N VAL A 254 8.69 -9.44 -6.86
CA VAL A 254 10.03 -8.85 -6.89
C VAL A 254 10.39 -8.50 -5.45
N ARG A 255 11.44 -9.12 -4.94
CA ARG A 255 11.94 -8.92 -3.56
C ARG A 255 13.23 -8.12 -3.60
N VAL A 256 13.39 -7.23 -2.62
CA VAL A 256 14.54 -6.32 -2.52
C VAL A 256 15.17 -6.38 -1.13
N CYS A 257 14.35 -6.44 -0.08
CA CYS A 257 14.75 -6.68 1.29
C CYS A 257 14.37 -8.10 1.73
N GLU A 258 15.11 -8.63 2.70
CA GLU A 258 14.78 -9.86 3.42
C GLU A 258 14.08 -9.54 4.75
N ASP A 259 13.45 -10.55 5.36
CA ASP A 259 12.82 -10.50 6.70
C ASP A 259 11.81 -9.35 6.90
N VAL A 260 11.05 -8.99 5.86
CA VAL A 260 10.01 -7.95 5.93
C VAL A 260 8.64 -8.56 6.16
N ALA A 261 7.90 -8.07 7.16
CA ALA A 261 6.48 -8.35 7.33
C ALA A 261 5.69 -7.09 7.70
N ILE A 262 4.46 -6.98 7.17
CA ILE A 262 3.59 -5.80 7.29
C ILE A 262 3.11 -5.52 8.72
N ASP A 263 3.32 -6.44 9.64
CA ASP A 263 2.97 -6.35 11.06
C ASP A 263 4.14 -6.73 11.98
N SER A 264 5.38 -6.61 11.48
CA SER A 264 6.60 -6.91 12.25
C SER A 264 6.99 -5.84 13.26
N GLY A 265 6.41 -4.64 13.17
CA GLY A 265 6.85 -3.47 13.93
C GLY A 265 8.22 -2.94 13.49
N THR A 266 8.76 -3.38 12.35
CA THR A 266 10.06 -2.95 11.82
C THR A 266 9.99 -2.64 10.32
N LEU A 267 10.87 -1.76 9.85
CA LEU A 267 11.09 -1.53 8.42
C LEU A 267 12.42 -2.14 8.02
N SER A 268 12.45 -2.78 6.85
CA SER A 268 13.70 -3.25 6.24
C SER A 268 14.13 -2.30 5.14
N MET A 269 15.44 -2.22 4.91
CA MET A 269 16.01 -1.31 3.93
C MET A 269 17.18 -1.93 3.19
N THR A 270 17.22 -1.72 1.88
CA THR A 270 18.35 -2.05 1.02
C THR A 270 18.90 -0.78 0.39
N VAL A 271 20.21 -0.58 0.48
CA VAL A 271 20.93 0.53 -0.16
C VAL A 271 21.76 -0.03 -1.32
N PHE A 272 21.45 0.40 -2.53
CA PHE A 272 22.23 0.07 -3.70
C PHE A 272 23.44 0.99 -3.78
N ARG A 273 24.62 0.40 -3.59
CA ARG A 273 25.89 1.01 -3.93
C ARG A 273 26.03 0.95 -5.45
N ARG A 274 26.55 2.02 -6.06
CA ARG A 274 26.70 2.26 -7.50
C ARG A 274 26.64 0.99 -8.38
N ALA A 275 25.72 0.96 -9.35
CA ALA A 275 25.70 -0.10 -10.36
C ALA A 275 26.97 -0.02 -11.22
N SER A 276 28.00 -0.78 -10.85
CA SER A 276 29.02 -1.18 -11.81
C SER A 276 28.35 -2.18 -12.75
N GLN A 277 28.62 -2.12 -14.05
CA GLN A 277 28.03 -3.04 -15.04
C GLN A 277 28.51 -4.51 -14.86
N ARG A 278 29.09 -4.86 -13.71
CA ARG A 278 29.87 -6.07 -13.48
C ARG A 278 29.63 -6.81 -12.15
N ASP A 279 28.70 -6.40 -11.32
CA ASP A 279 28.40 -7.10 -10.05
C ASP A 279 27.00 -7.71 -10.05
#